data_AF-A0A2G5SSL7-F1
#
_entry.id   AF-A0A2G5SSL7-F1
#
_cell.length_a   1.000
_cell.length_b   1.000
_cell.length_c   1.000
_cell.angle_alpha   90.00
_cell.angle_beta   90.00
_cell.angle_gamma   90.00
#
_symmetry.space_group_name_H-M   'P 1'
#
loop_
_entity.id
_entity.type
_entity.pdbx_description
1 polymer ?
#
loop_
_entity_poly.entity_id
_entity_poly.type
_entity_poly.pdbx_seq_one_letter_code
_entity_poly.pdbx_strand_id
1 'polypeptide(L)'
;MNPKACLEHLPEPAKRNVLMWCPYSSVIALGKTCTTWREFIHVPNQNLLIKRIMVKFGDNSFRLQVGSSHTSGKLQNSDLLSVQYQQLARDCGVTYENFSYRRQKKTWIEGGDYQDLFVKDLKILRKLLGNSTLENFEVDCETLQSSTRGRELKNQFEGFLKTVTDIWGPQGIATKSLRMKFMNEHQAAKILSHTVPNTLERISFLPMDVAGISSGGNRLGLSVLSVLPQWKNAKFINLTNFLARSTMDPILYFESVLVHWLFFEPQHLRIAMEEFVSGRCLTKNFTILCKQIFTSIELNLSTLGEAVHVGKRYTWYYHTKSPGHVVELTLVESQKISLRMIRGEGIKHGANVIHFPFSSPHFFCFR
;
A
#
# COMPACT_ATOMS: atom_id res chain seq x y z
N MET A 1 14.73 36.37 41.55
CA MET A 1 15.14 35.16 40.80
C MET A 1 14.31 35.12 39.52
N ASN A 2 14.96 35.04 38.35
CA ASN A 2 14.30 34.94 37.06
C ASN A 2 13.41 33.68 37.06
N PRO A 3 12.10 33.74 36.71
CA PRO A 3 11.30 32.53 36.60
C PRO A 3 11.95 31.69 35.50
N LYS A 4 12.47 30.50 35.87
CA LYS A 4 12.97 29.53 34.88
C LYS A 4 11.85 29.36 33.86
N ALA A 5 12.11 29.73 32.61
CA ALA A 5 11.16 29.58 31.52
C ALA A 5 10.68 28.12 31.50
N CYS A 6 9.47 27.88 31.99
CA CYS A 6 8.89 26.55 32.06
C CYS A 6 8.15 26.30 30.76
N LEU A 7 8.41 25.16 30.12
CA LEU A 7 7.72 24.73 28.89
C LEU A 7 6.18 24.74 29.06
N GLU A 8 5.71 24.56 30.29
CA GLU A 8 4.28 24.57 30.64
C GLU A 8 3.61 25.94 30.46
N HIS A 9 4.35 27.03 30.62
CA HIS A 9 3.85 28.40 30.51
C HIS A 9 4.02 29.00 29.12
N LEU A 10 4.49 28.21 28.14
CA LEU A 10 4.54 28.66 26.76
C LEU A 10 3.13 29.02 26.27
N PRO A 11 2.97 30.13 25.52
CA PRO A 11 1.70 30.46 24.89
C PRO A 11 1.32 29.38 23.88
N GLU A 12 0.03 29.17 23.63
CA GLU A 12 -0.45 28.09 22.76
C GLU A 12 0.26 28.02 21.38
N PRO A 13 0.52 29.13 20.66
CA PRO A 13 1.22 29.07 19.38
C PRO A 13 2.62 28.46 19.50
N ALA A 14 3.35 28.79 20.57
CA ALA A 14 4.66 28.21 20.85
C ALA A 14 4.55 26.72 21.20
N LYS A 15 3.53 26.31 21.96
CA LYS A 15 3.27 24.90 22.26
C LYS A 15 2.98 24.09 20.99
N ARG A 16 2.15 24.61 20.06
CA ARG A 16 1.90 23.94 18.75
C ARG A 16 3.19 23.78 17.97
N ASN A 17 4.02 24.83 17.90
CA ASN A 17 5.31 24.76 17.23
C ASN A 17 6.20 23.67 17.83
N VAL A 18 6.29 23.56 19.16
CA VAL A 18 7.03 22.46 19.80
C VAL A 18 6.49 21.10 19.35
N LEU A 19 5.17 20.89 19.35
CA LEU A 19 4.57 19.62 18.91
C LEU A 19 4.87 19.28 17.44
N MET A 20 4.91 20.29 16.55
CA MET A 20 5.21 20.10 15.12
C MET A 20 6.63 19.57 14.87
N TRP A 21 7.58 19.91 15.74
CA TRP A 21 8.97 19.45 15.67
C TRP A 21 9.22 18.16 16.47
N CYS A 22 8.23 17.68 17.23
CA CYS A 22 8.38 16.48 18.04
C CYS A 22 7.86 15.25 17.29
N PRO A 23 8.59 14.12 17.29
CA PRO A 23 8.02 12.86 16.82
C PRO A 23 6.85 12.46 17.73
N TYR A 24 5.91 11.68 17.17
CA TYR A 24 4.70 11.26 17.90
C TYR A 24 5.01 10.62 19.26
N SER A 25 6.08 9.83 19.35
CA SER A 25 6.53 9.21 20.60
C SER A 25 6.87 10.23 21.70
N SER A 26 7.56 11.32 21.35
CA SER A 26 7.88 12.42 22.26
C SER A 26 6.63 13.20 22.66
N VAL A 27 5.68 13.41 21.73
CA VAL A 27 4.40 14.05 22.04
C VAL A 27 3.62 13.25 23.08
N ILE A 28 3.52 11.92 22.92
CA ILE A 28 2.87 11.05 23.90
C ILE A 28 3.60 11.04 25.25
N ALA A 29 4.94 11.05 25.25
CA ALA A 29 5.72 11.16 26.49
C ALA A 29 5.47 12.49 27.21
N LEU A 30 5.36 13.59 26.46
CA LEU A 30 5.07 14.92 27.00
C LEU A 30 3.68 14.97 27.67
N GLY A 31 2.66 14.40 27.04
CA GLY A 31 1.33 14.28 27.64
C GLY A 31 1.28 13.37 28.87
N LYS A 32 2.22 12.43 29.02
CA LYS A 32 2.32 11.59 30.23
C LYS A 32 3.01 12.32 31.39
N THR A 33 3.95 13.21 31.09
CA THR A 33 4.79 13.89 32.09
C THR A 33 4.14 15.14 32.69
N CYS A 34 3.30 15.86 31.93
CA CYS A 34 2.68 17.12 32.39
C CYS A 34 1.18 17.17 32.06
N THR A 35 0.35 17.54 33.03
CA THR A 35 -1.12 17.68 32.86
C THR A 35 -1.49 18.80 31.90
N THR A 36 -0.83 19.95 32.00
CA THR A 36 -1.06 21.08 31.06
C THR A 36 -0.78 20.68 29.62
N TRP A 37 0.31 19.95 29.37
CA TRP A 37 0.60 19.43 28.04
C TRP A 37 -0.36 18.32 27.63
N ARG A 38 -0.80 17.46 28.55
CA ARG A 38 -1.80 16.43 28.29
C ARG A 38 -3.11 17.05 27.77
N GLU A 39 -3.63 18.03 28.50
CA GLU A 39 -4.85 18.76 28.14
C GLU A 39 -4.68 19.44 26.78
N PHE A 40 -3.54 20.11 26.58
CA PHE A 40 -3.23 20.77 25.32
C PHE A 40 -3.15 19.78 24.14
N ILE A 41 -2.46 18.65 24.29
CA ILE A 41 -2.31 17.62 23.24
C ILE A 41 -3.67 17.00 22.92
N HIS A 42 -4.54 16.79 23.89
CA HIS A 42 -5.86 16.20 23.66
C HIS A 42 -6.88 17.16 23.02
N VAL A 43 -6.53 18.43 22.83
CA VAL A 43 -7.31 19.33 21.95
C VAL A 43 -7.26 18.76 20.52
N PRO A 44 -8.40 18.62 19.82
CA PRO A 44 -8.43 18.12 18.44
C PRO A 44 -7.58 18.97 17.48
N ASN A 45 -7.16 18.37 16.37
CA ASN A 45 -6.53 19.06 15.24
C ASN A 45 -5.16 19.70 15.53
N GLN A 46 -4.33 19.03 16.32
CA GLN A 46 -2.94 19.46 16.54
C GLN A 46 -2.04 19.29 15.30
N ASN A 47 -2.53 18.65 14.23
CA ASN A 47 -1.81 18.41 12.97
C ASN A 47 -0.40 17.84 13.22
N LEU A 48 -0.30 16.90 14.16
CA LEU A 48 0.97 16.29 14.52
C LEU A 48 1.64 15.69 13.28
N LEU A 49 2.98 15.65 13.29
CA LEU A 49 3.79 15.08 12.22
C LEU A 49 3.70 13.54 12.20
N ILE A 50 2.50 13.04 11.92
CA ILE A 50 2.19 11.63 11.72
C ILE A 50 2.14 11.42 10.21
N LYS A 51 3.10 10.66 9.69
CA LYS A 51 3.19 10.35 8.26
C LYS A 51 2.64 8.97 7.94
N ARG A 52 2.67 8.06 8.92
CA ARG A 52 2.25 6.66 8.74
C ARG A 52 1.37 6.20 9.88
N ILE A 53 0.29 5.52 9.51
CA ILE A 53 -0.54 4.73 10.44
C ILE A 53 -0.65 3.32 9.88
N MET A 54 -0.44 2.33 10.73
CA MET A 54 -0.70 0.94 10.42
C MET A 54 -1.57 0.32 11.51
N VAL A 55 -2.66 -0.30 11.09
CA VAL A 55 -3.53 -1.09 11.94
C VAL A 55 -3.38 -2.56 11.56
N LYS A 56 -3.10 -3.43 12.54
CA LYS A 56 -2.96 -4.86 12.30
C LYS A 56 -4.04 -5.65 13.00
N PHE A 57 -4.55 -6.63 12.27
CA PHE A 57 -5.40 -7.68 12.78
C PHE A 57 -4.57 -8.95 13.04
N GLY A 58 -4.68 -9.52 14.25
CA GLY A 58 -4.04 -10.78 14.62
C GLY A 58 -5.01 -11.68 15.39
N ASP A 59 -4.56 -12.90 15.72
CA ASP A 59 -5.35 -13.83 16.52
C ASP A 59 -5.57 -13.24 17.92
N ASN A 60 -6.82 -12.91 18.23
CA ASN A 60 -7.24 -12.30 19.49
C ASN A 60 -6.41 -11.06 19.88
N SER A 61 -5.91 -10.31 18.90
CA SER A 61 -5.15 -9.10 19.15
C SER A 61 -5.27 -8.10 18.02
N PHE A 62 -5.23 -6.81 18.38
CA PHE A 62 -5.07 -5.71 17.45
C PHE A 62 -3.76 -4.98 17.74
N ARG A 63 -3.14 -4.43 16.70
CA ARG A 63 -1.94 -3.61 16.84
C ARG A 63 -2.11 -2.28 16.14
N LEU A 64 -1.70 -1.22 16.80
CA LEU A 64 -1.61 0.12 16.24
C LEU A 64 -0.14 0.51 16.13
N GLN A 65 0.31 0.93 14.95
CA GLN A 65 1.64 1.46 14.75
C GLN A 65 1.59 2.84 14.11
N VAL A 66 2.40 3.76 14.63
CA VAL A 66 2.44 5.16 14.22
C VAL A 66 3.89 5.58 13.96
N GLY A 67 4.14 6.23 12.83
CA GLY A 67 5.47 6.68 12.43
C GLY A 67 5.46 8.10 11.86
N SER A 68 6.59 8.79 12.03
CA SER A 68 6.85 10.14 11.52
C SER A 68 7.68 10.17 10.24
N SER A 69 8.32 9.05 9.87
CA SER A 69 9.22 8.95 8.72
C SER A 69 8.52 8.46 7.46
N HIS A 70 9.12 8.82 6.32
CA HIS A 70 8.60 8.54 4.97
C HIS A 70 8.94 7.13 4.45
N THR A 71 9.81 6.37 5.13
CA THR A 71 10.47 5.23 4.47
C THR A 71 9.60 3.96 4.47
N SER A 72 9.62 3.22 3.33
CA SER A 72 9.06 1.87 3.09
C SER A 72 10.20 0.84 2.79
N GLY A 73 10.31 -0.33 3.45
CA GLY A 73 11.53 -1.20 3.45
C GLY A 73 12.07 -1.71 4.81
N LYS A 74 13.17 -2.50 4.82
CA LYS A 74 13.70 -3.23 6.00
C LYS A 74 14.48 -2.40 7.04
N LEU A 75 15.02 -1.23 6.69
CA LEU A 75 15.65 -0.31 7.68
C LEU A 75 14.63 0.50 8.50
N GLN A 76 13.35 0.43 8.13
CA GLN A 76 12.17 0.40 9.02
C GLN A 76 12.11 1.28 10.25
N ASN A 77 12.38 0.61 11.35
CA ASN A 77 11.48 0.75 12.48
C ASN A 77 11.95 1.82 13.44
N SER A 78 13.04 2.56 13.15
CA SER A 78 13.69 3.39 14.15
C SER A 78 12.83 4.52 14.71
N ASP A 79 11.70 4.90 14.09
CA ASP A 79 10.77 5.91 14.62
C ASP A 79 9.34 5.39 14.84
N LEU A 80 9.14 4.08 14.71
CA LEU A 80 7.82 3.47 14.86
C LEU A 80 7.48 3.29 16.34
N LEU A 81 6.31 3.79 16.75
CA LEU A 81 5.69 3.45 18.01
C LEU A 81 4.61 2.40 17.73
N SER A 82 4.65 1.30 18.48
CA SER A 82 3.73 0.17 18.32
C SER A 82 3.04 -0.12 19.64
N VAL A 83 1.72 -0.29 19.60
CA VAL A 83 0.90 -0.72 20.73
C VAL A 83 0.12 -1.95 20.31
N GLN A 84 0.29 -3.05 21.02
CA GLN A 84 -0.46 -4.29 20.80
C GLN A 84 -1.42 -4.50 21.97
N TYR A 85 -2.68 -4.76 21.64
CA TYR A 85 -3.76 -5.08 22.56
C TYR A 85 -4.13 -6.55 22.33
N GLN A 86 -3.99 -7.38 23.35
CA GLN A 86 -4.16 -8.83 23.23
C GLN A 86 -5.11 -9.35 24.31
N GLN A 87 -6.07 -10.18 23.91
CA GLN A 87 -6.94 -10.89 24.85
C GLN A 87 -6.14 -11.92 25.64
N LEU A 88 -6.25 -11.86 26.97
CA LEU A 88 -5.60 -12.80 27.89
C LEU A 88 -6.62 -13.25 28.94
N ALA A 89 -7.28 -14.38 28.68
CA ALA A 89 -8.40 -14.88 29.48
C ALA A 89 -9.51 -13.81 29.64
N ARG A 90 -9.68 -13.21 30.82
CA ARG A 90 -10.66 -12.13 31.10
C ARG A 90 -10.07 -10.72 31.04
N ASP A 91 -8.76 -10.61 30.82
CA ASP A 91 -8.02 -9.34 30.87
C ASP A 91 -7.45 -8.97 29.51
N CYS A 92 -6.97 -7.73 29.40
CA CYS A 92 -6.25 -7.26 28.23
C CYS A 92 -4.77 -7.01 28.57
N GLY A 93 -3.89 -7.69 27.82
CA GLY A 93 -2.47 -7.37 27.79
C GLY A 93 -2.20 -6.23 26.82
N VAL A 94 -1.57 -5.17 27.29
CA VAL A 94 -1.14 -4.04 26.45
C VAL A 94 0.38 -4.00 26.40
N THR A 95 0.94 -4.19 25.20
CA THR A 95 2.38 -4.13 24.96
C THR A 95 2.72 -2.88 24.16
N TYR A 96 3.53 -2.01 24.77
CA TYR A 96 4.08 -0.81 24.14
C TYR A 96 5.51 -1.11 23.68
N GLU A 97 5.77 -0.89 22.40
CA GLU A 97 7.08 -1.05 21.77
C GLU A 97 7.49 0.28 21.15
N ASN A 98 8.64 0.80 21.60
CA ASN A 98 9.30 1.91 20.95
C ASN A 98 10.60 1.40 20.34
N PHE A 99 10.61 1.30 19.01
CA PHE A 99 11.73 0.78 18.26
C PHE A 99 12.93 1.74 18.23
N SER A 100 12.73 3.06 18.42
CA SER A 100 13.81 4.05 18.56
C SER A 100 14.71 3.75 19.75
N TYR A 101 14.08 3.39 20.87
CA TYR A 101 14.78 3.16 22.14
C TYR A 101 14.96 1.68 22.47
N ARG A 102 14.50 0.77 21.58
CA ARG A 102 14.43 -0.69 21.83
C ARG A 102 13.81 -1.02 23.20
N ARG A 103 12.83 -0.23 23.62
CA ARG A 103 12.13 -0.42 24.90
C ARG A 103 10.78 -1.07 24.66
N GLN A 104 10.51 -2.12 25.41
CA GLN A 104 9.21 -2.77 25.48
C GLN A 104 8.68 -2.61 26.90
N LYS A 105 7.42 -2.21 27.03
CA LYS A 105 6.69 -2.19 28.31
C LYS A 105 5.41 -2.97 28.14
N LYS A 106 5.16 -3.93 29.04
CA LYS A 106 3.89 -4.65 29.12
C LYS A 106 3.09 -4.14 30.31
N THR A 107 1.78 -4.07 30.17
CA THR A 107 0.86 -3.66 31.21
C THR A 107 -0.40 -4.48 31.10
N TRP A 108 -1.03 -4.75 32.24
CA TRP A 108 -2.23 -5.56 32.37
C TRP A 108 -3.39 -4.66 32.74
N ILE A 109 -4.52 -4.85 32.07
CA ILE A 109 -5.75 -4.13 32.36
C ILE A 109 -6.81 -5.17 32.70
N GLU A 110 -7.14 -5.25 33.99
CA GLU A 110 -8.14 -6.17 34.52
C GLU A 110 -9.52 -5.88 33.94
N GLY A 111 -10.19 -6.92 33.44
CA GLY A 111 -11.55 -6.82 32.87
C GLY A 111 -11.70 -5.93 31.63
N GLY A 112 -10.59 -5.47 31.04
CA GLY A 112 -10.61 -4.62 29.85
C GLY A 112 -10.82 -5.42 28.57
N ASP A 113 -11.73 -4.96 27.70
CA ASP A 113 -11.83 -5.47 26.33
C ASP A 113 -10.73 -4.86 25.45
N TYR A 114 -9.96 -5.71 24.76
CA TYR A 114 -8.83 -5.26 23.95
C TYR A 114 -9.27 -4.44 22.72
N GLN A 115 -10.47 -4.70 22.19
CA GLN A 115 -11.02 -3.98 21.04
C GLN A 115 -11.42 -2.57 21.47
N ASP A 116 -12.07 -2.42 22.61
CA ASP A 116 -12.45 -1.12 23.17
C ASP A 116 -11.24 -0.22 23.43
N LEU A 117 -10.16 -0.79 23.98
CA LEU A 117 -8.90 -0.07 24.19
C LEU A 117 -8.27 0.37 22.86
N PHE A 118 -8.23 -0.53 21.87
CA PHE A 118 -7.76 -0.20 20.53
C PHE A 118 -8.60 0.91 19.89
N VAL A 119 -9.93 0.82 19.96
CA VAL A 119 -10.87 1.83 19.43
C VAL A 119 -10.63 3.18 20.08
N LYS A 120 -10.47 3.21 21.40
CA LYS A 120 -10.22 4.43 22.16
C LYS A 120 -8.95 5.12 21.68
N ASP A 121 -7.85 4.38 21.57
CA ASP A 121 -6.56 4.96 21.17
C ASP A 121 -6.55 5.36 19.69
N LEU A 122 -7.19 4.59 18.82
CA LEU A 122 -7.33 4.93 17.40
C LEU A 122 -8.21 6.17 17.19
N LYS A 123 -9.27 6.37 17.98
CA LYS A 123 -10.07 7.61 18.00
C LYS A 123 -9.25 8.82 18.44
N ILE A 124 -8.40 8.67 19.45
CA ILE A 124 -7.48 9.75 19.88
C ILE A 124 -6.52 10.08 18.75
N LEU A 125 -5.90 9.07 18.13
CA LEU A 125 -4.98 9.27 17.01
C LEU A 125 -5.64 10.00 15.83
N ARG A 126 -6.87 9.61 15.48
CA ARG A 126 -7.65 10.27 14.42
C ARG A 126 -7.90 11.75 14.71
N LYS A 127 -8.20 12.11 15.97
CA LYS A 127 -8.37 13.51 16.41
C LYS A 127 -7.07 14.30 16.34
N LEU A 128 -5.95 13.68 16.70
CA LEU A 128 -4.63 14.29 16.66
C LEU A 128 -4.14 14.55 15.22
N LEU A 129 -4.48 13.66 14.29
CA LEU A 129 -4.14 13.79 12.86
C LEU A 129 -4.82 15.02 12.23
N GLY A 130 -6.02 15.39 12.71
CA GLY A 130 -6.80 16.50 12.16
C GLY A 130 -7.12 16.31 10.69
N ASN A 131 -6.73 17.28 9.86
CA ASN A 131 -6.91 17.28 8.40
C ASN A 131 -5.63 16.87 7.64
N SER A 132 -4.63 16.35 8.36
CA SER A 132 -3.36 15.99 7.74
C SER A 132 -3.53 14.81 6.78
N THR A 133 -2.88 14.91 5.63
CA THR A 133 -2.79 13.79 4.68
C THR A 133 -1.64 12.87 5.08
N LEU A 134 -1.93 11.59 5.27
CA LEU A 134 -0.93 10.58 5.54
C LEU A 134 -0.10 10.29 4.29
N GLU A 135 1.18 9.99 4.48
CA GLU A 135 2.01 9.45 3.40
C GLU A 135 1.67 7.97 3.17
N ASN A 136 1.41 7.23 4.25
CA ASN A 136 1.05 5.82 4.19
C ASN A 136 -0.04 5.46 5.21
N PHE A 137 -1.09 4.79 4.74
CA PHE A 137 -2.07 4.11 5.58
C PHE A 137 -2.04 2.62 5.27
N GLU A 138 -1.90 1.79 6.30
CA GLU A 138 -1.73 0.35 6.14
C GLU A 138 -2.72 -0.44 7.00
N VAL A 139 -3.44 -1.36 6.37
CA VAL A 139 -4.30 -2.35 7.02
C VAL A 139 -3.64 -3.70 6.82
N ASP A 140 -2.94 -4.17 7.85
CA ASP A 140 -2.14 -5.39 7.79
C ASP A 140 -2.80 -6.52 8.59
N CYS A 141 -2.31 -7.73 8.36
CA CYS A 141 -2.69 -8.89 9.12
C CYS A 141 -1.43 -9.64 9.56
N GLU A 142 -1.35 -9.93 10.85
CA GLU A 142 -0.33 -10.81 11.41
C GLU A 142 -0.53 -12.23 10.86
N THR A 143 0.51 -13.06 10.86
CA THR A 143 0.37 -14.45 10.42
C THR A 143 -0.57 -15.18 11.38
N LEU A 144 -1.74 -15.56 10.89
CA LEU A 144 -2.79 -16.20 11.69
C LEU A 144 -2.52 -17.70 11.77
N GLN A 145 -2.68 -18.29 12.95
CA GLN A 145 -2.58 -19.74 13.12
C GLN A 145 -3.82 -20.44 12.54
N SER A 146 -3.62 -21.64 11.98
CA SER A 146 -4.66 -22.40 11.29
C SER A 146 -5.79 -22.91 12.20
N SER A 147 -5.71 -22.69 13.51
CA SER A 147 -6.68 -23.14 14.50
C SER A 147 -7.97 -22.32 14.49
N THR A 148 -7.94 -21.07 13.99
CA THR A 148 -9.12 -20.21 13.89
C THR A 148 -10.00 -20.68 12.72
N ARG A 149 -11.25 -21.07 13.00
CA ARG A 149 -12.22 -21.49 11.97
C ARG A 149 -12.43 -20.36 10.96
N GLY A 150 -12.29 -20.64 9.66
CA GLY A 150 -12.29 -19.61 8.61
C GLY A 150 -13.51 -18.67 8.58
N ARG A 151 -14.70 -19.12 9.03
CA ARG A 151 -15.89 -18.25 9.15
C ARG A 151 -15.75 -17.23 10.27
N GLU A 152 -15.26 -17.66 11.42
CA GLU A 152 -15.06 -16.79 12.58
C GLU A 152 -14.00 -15.73 12.28
N LEU A 153 -12.89 -16.16 11.68
CA LEU A 153 -11.84 -15.27 11.21
C LEU A 153 -12.37 -14.19 10.26
N LYS A 154 -13.18 -14.60 9.27
CA LYS A 154 -13.82 -13.67 8.33
C LYS A 154 -14.67 -12.64 9.06
N ASN A 155 -15.50 -13.07 10.01
CA ASN A 155 -16.38 -12.19 10.76
C ASN A 155 -15.61 -11.21 11.65
N GLN A 156 -14.57 -11.68 12.32
CA GLN A 156 -13.71 -10.84 13.16
C GLN A 156 -12.98 -9.78 12.31
N PHE A 157 -12.44 -10.18 11.15
CA PHE A 157 -11.79 -9.23 10.26
C PHE A 157 -12.78 -8.20 9.68
N GLU A 158 -14.01 -8.61 9.33
CA GLU A 158 -15.05 -7.66 8.91
C GLU A 158 -15.41 -6.64 9.99
N GLY A 159 -15.49 -7.08 11.24
CA GLY A 159 -15.70 -6.22 12.42
C GLY A 159 -14.54 -5.24 12.63
N PHE A 160 -13.31 -5.71 12.44
CA PHE A 160 -12.12 -4.88 12.47
C PHE A 160 -12.12 -3.82 11.36
N LEU A 161 -12.42 -4.19 10.10
CA LEU A 161 -12.53 -3.23 9.01
C LEU A 161 -13.64 -2.21 9.26
N LYS A 162 -14.79 -2.65 9.79
CA LYS A 162 -15.90 -1.77 10.17
C LYS A 162 -15.45 -0.75 11.22
N THR A 163 -14.72 -1.21 12.23
CA THR A 163 -14.17 -0.35 13.29
C THR A 163 -13.27 0.74 12.70
N VAL A 164 -12.37 0.37 11.79
CA VAL A 164 -11.49 1.33 11.10
C VAL A 164 -12.30 2.34 10.29
N THR A 165 -13.28 1.88 9.49
CA THR A 165 -14.11 2.79 8.69
C THR A 165 -14.96 3.71 9.55
N ASP A 166 -15.54 3.22 10.64
CA ASP A 166 -16.39 4.00 11.55
C ASP A 166 -15.61 5.13 12.23
N ILE A 167 -14.33 4.89 12.57
CA ILE A 167 -13.47 5.90 13.21
C ILE A 167 -13.13 7.04 12.25
N TRP A 168 -12.89 6.75 10.98
CA TRP A 168 -12.65 7.80 9.98
C TRP A 168 -13.93 8.47 9.50
N GLY A 169 -15.04 7.73 9.51
CA GLY A 169 -16.37 8.21 9.16
C GLY A 169 -16.45 8.78 7.73
N PRO A 170 -17.42 9.66 7.47
CA PRO A 170 -17.66 10.22 6.12
C PRO A 170 -16.51 11.07 5.56
N GLN A 171 -15.64 11.58 6.43
CA GLN A 171 -14.49 12.39 6.00
C GLN A 171 -13.44 11.55 5.26
N GLY A 172 -13.44 10.24 5.48
CA GLY A 172 -12.52 9.32 4.83
C GLY A 172 -11.06 9.49 5.26
N ILE A 173 -10.23 8.58 4.77
CA ILE A 173 -8.80 8.48 5.05
C ILE A 173 -8.05 9.27 3.96
N ALA A 174 -7.58 10.46 4.31
CA ALA A 174 -6.66 11.21 3.45
C ALA A 174 -5.26 10.57 3.52
N THR A 175 -4.87 9.86 2.46
CA THR A 175 -3.57 9.19 2.33
C THR A 175 -3.06 9.22 0.90
N LYS A 176 -1.74 9.30 0.72
CA LYS A 176 -1.07 9.14 -0.59
C LYS A 176 -0.86 7.70 -0.99
N SER A 177 -0.75 6.79 -0.02
CA SER A 177 -0.46 5.38 -0.25
C SER A 177 -1.34 4.54 0.65
N LEU A 178 -2.07 3.59 0.05
CA LEU A 178 -2.85 2.59 0.75
C LEU A 178 -2.18 1.23 0.56
N ARG A 179 -1.83 0.59 1.68
CA ARG A 179 -1.42 -0.82 1.68
C ARG A 179 -2.42 -1.66 2.45
N MET A 180 -2.85 -2.79 1.89
CA MET A 180 -3.85 -3.63 2.55
C MET A 180 -3.60 -5.12 2.31
N LYS A 181 -3.68 -5.91 3.38
CA LYS A 181 -3.89 -7.36 3.33
C LYS A 181 -5.36 -7.68 3.46
N PHE A 182 -5.88 -8.60 2.64
CA PHE A 182 -7.28 -9.01 2.68
C PHE A 182 -7.52 -10.39 2.07
N MET A 183 -8.73 -10.93 2.28
CA MET A 183 -9.12 -12.26 1.79
C MET A 183 -9.89 -12.18 0.46
N ASN A 184 -10.69 -11.14 0.24
CA ASN A 184 -11.51 -10.97 -0.97
C ASN A 184 -11.67 -9.49 -1.40
N GLU A 185 -12.09 -9.24 -2.64
CA GLU A 185 -12.15 -7.88 -3.20
C GLU A 185 -13.13 -6.93 -2.47
N HIS A 186 -14.22 -7.46 -1.88
CA HIS A 186 -15.18 -6.63 -1.13
C HIS A 186 -14.57 -6.04 0.14
N GLN A 187 -13.69 -6.79 0.80
CA GLN A 187 -12.94 -6.29 1.96
C GLN A 187 -12.01 -5.14 1.57
N ALA A 188 -11.29 -5.29 0.46
CA ALA A 188 -10.43 -4.24 -0.07
C ALA A 188 -11.25 -3.00 -0.46
N ALA A 189 -12.40 -3.20 -1.12
CA ALA A 189 -13.30 -2.14 -1.53
C ALA A 189 -13.82 -1.33 -0.33
N LYS A 190 -14.08 -1.97 0.81
CA LYS A 190 -14.55 -1.31 2.04
C LYS A 190 -13.60 -0.23 2.53
N ILE A 191 -12.29 -0.52 2.58
CA ILE A 191 -11.28 0.47 2.98
C ILE A 191 -10.96 1.43 1.82
N LEU A 192 -10.80 0.93 0.59
CA LEU A 192 -10.45 1.76 -0.56
C LEU A 192 -11.50 2.84 -0.81
N SER A 193 -12.79 2.50 -0.75
CA SER A 193 -13.90 3.48 -0.89
C SER A 193 -13.95 4.53 0.22
N HIS A 194 -13.34 4.26 1.38
CA HIS A 194 -13.20 5.22 2.48
C HIS A 194 -11.94 6.08 2.35
N THR A 195 -11.06 5.85 1.37
CA THR A 195 -9.95 6.78 1.11
C THR A 195 -10.41 7.97 0.28
N VAL A 196 -9.80 9.15 0.51
CA VAL A 196 -10.12 10.36 -0.25
C VAL A 196 -9.56 10.22 -1.68
N PRO A 197 -10.40 10.24 -2.73
CA PRO A 197 -9.96 9.88 -4.09
C PRO A 197 -8.82 10.72 -4.65
N ASN A 198 -8.78 12.01 -4.32
CA ASN A 198 -7.79 12.93 -4.90
C ASN A 198 -6.47 12.96 -4.14
N THR A 199 -6.37 12.28 -2.99
CA THR A 199 -5.11 12.17 -2.25
C THR A 199 -4.35 10.91 -2.59
N LEU A 200 -5.03 9.85 -3.03
CA LEU A 200 -4.46 8.52 -3.20
C LEU A 200 -3.67 8.40 -4.50
N GLU A 201 -2.37 8.19 -4.39
CA GLU A 201 -1.47 8.00 -5.53
C GLU A 201 -1.08 6.52 -5.73
N ARG A 202 -0.97 5.75 -4.64
CA ARG A 202 -0.47 4.37 -4.66
C ARG A 202 -1.41 3.40 -3.95
N ILE A 203 -1.69 2.29 -4.60
CA ILE A 203 -2.42 1.15 -4.05
C ILE A 203 -1.49 -0.06 -4.02
N SER A 204 -1.35 -0.70 -2.86
CA SER A 204 -0.59 -1.94 -2.68
C SER A 204 -1.42 -2.98 -1.96
N PHE A 205 -1.85 -3.99 -2.69
CA PHE A 205 -2.72 -5.05 -2.20
C PHE A 205 -1.99 -6.38 -2.13
N LEU A 206 -2.15 -7.05 -1.00
CA LEU A 206 -1.53 -8.34 -0.70
C LEU A 206 -2.60 -9.31 -0.18
N PRO A 207 -2.46 -10.61 -0.43
CA PRO A 207 -3.31 -11.58 0.23
C PRO A 207 -3.05 -11.59 1.74
N MET A 208 -4.07 -11.93 2.50
CA MET A 208 -3.90 -12.28 3.91
C MET A 208 -3.14 -13.61 4.04
N ASP A 209 -2.13 -13.63 4.92
CA ASP A 209 -1.32 -14.81 5.19
C ASP A 209 -1.97 -15.66 6.30
N VAL A 210 -2.62 -16.75 5.92
CA VAL A 210 -3.21 -17.72 6.86
C VAL A 210 -2.36 -18.98 6.85
N ALA A 211 -1.79 -19.36 8.01
CA ALA A 211 -0.94 -20.53 8.11
C ALA A 211 -1.68 -21.79 7.63
N GLY A 212 -1.00 -22.65 6.88
CA GLY A 212 -1.57 -23.88 6.32
C GLY A 212 -2.40 -23.68 5.04
N ILE A 213 -2.73 -22.44 4.64
CA ILE A 213 -3.34 -22.15 3.34
C ILE A 213 -2.23 -21.69 2.40
N SER A 214 -1.99 -22.45 1.34
CA SER A 214 -0.97 -22.08 0.35
C SER A 214 -1.38 -20.75 -0.30
N SER A 215 -0.57 -19.71 -0.09
CA SER A 215 -0.74 -18.36 -0.69
C SER A 215 -0.78 -18.38 -2.23
N GLY A 216 -0.38 -19.51 -2.83
CA GLY A 216 -0.33 -19.72 -4.26
C GLY A 216 -1.67 -19.78 -5.00
N GLY A 217 -2.81 -19.60 -4.34
CA GLY A 217 -4.15 -19.72 -4.93
C GLY A 217 -5.05 -18.48 -4.81
N ASN A 218 -4.59 -17.39 -4.21
CA ASN A 218 -5.45 -16.23 -3.92
C ASN A 218 -5.80 -15.47 -5.20
N ARG A 219 -6.96 -15.78 -5.76
CA ARG A 219 -7.49 -15.11 -6.96
C ARG A 219 -8.10 -13.77 -6.58
N LEU A 220 -7.77 -12.74 -7.34
CA LEU A 220 -8.34 -11.40 -7.17
C LEU A 220 -9.13 -11.03 -8.42
N GLY A 221 -10.42 -10.80 -8.25
CA GLY A 221 -11.20 -10.05 -9.22
C GLY A 221 -10.94 -8.55 -9.06
N LEU A 222 -11.03 -7.83 -10.18
CA LEU A 222 -10.89 -6.36 -10.20
C LEU A 222 -12.22 -5.66 -10.50
N SER A 223 -13.32 -6.41 -10.62
CA SER A 223 -14.64 -5.88 -10.99
C SER A 223 -15.16 -4.83 -10.02
N VAL A 224 -15.15 -5.11 -8.71
CA VAL A 224 -15.64 -4.17 -7.69
C VAL A 224 -14.64 -3.04 -7.45
N LEU A 225 -13.34 -3.33 -7.54
CA LEU A 225 -12.30 -2.32 -7.27
C LEU A 225 -12.20 -1.31 -8.41
N SER A 226 -12.29 -1.75 -9.66
CA SER A 226 -11.99 -0.93 -10.84
C SER A 226 -12.98 0.20 -11.10
N VAL A 227 -14.20 0.07 -10.57
CA VAL A 227 -15.25 1.08 -10.71
C VAL A 227 -15.09 2.24 -9.71
N LEU A 228 -14.28 2.07 -8.66
CA LEU A 228 -14.11 3.06 -7.61
C LEU A 228 -13.32 4.29 -8.09
N PRO A 229 -13.73 5.52 -7.73
CA PRO A 229 -12.97 6.74 -8.06
C PRO A 229 -11.53 6.70 -7.56
N GLN A 230 -11.30 6.12 -6.37
CA GLN A 230 -9.98 5.98 -5.77
C GLN A 230 -9.06 5.08 -6.58
N TRP A 231 -9.60 4.06 -7.23
CA TRP A 231 -8.85 3.20 -8.13
C TRP A 231 -8.42 3.99 -9.38
N LYS A 232 -9.37 4.68 -10.01
CA LYS A 232 -9.16 5.46 -11.25
C LYS A 232 -8.17 6.63 -11.08
N ASN A 233 -8.12 7.24 -9.90
CA ASN A 233 -7.24 8.38 -9.63
C ASN A 233 -5.82 7.98 -9.22
N ALA A 234 -5.62 6.73 -8.77
CA ALA A 234 -4.31 6.27 -8.36
C ALA A 234 -3.37 6.13 -9.58
N LYS A 235 -2.08 6.37 -9.36
CA LYS A 235 -1.03 6.33 -10.38
C LYS A 235 -0.25 5.02 -10.35
N PHE A 236 -0.19 4.39 -9.17
CA PHE A 236 0.64 3.22 -8.92
C PHE A 236 -0.20 2.10 -8.35
N ILE A 237 -0.06 0.90 -8.93
CA ILE A 237 -0.70 -0.30 -8.43
C ILE A 237 0.33 -1.41 -8.20
N ASN A 238 0.23 -2.07 -7.05
CA ASN A 238 0.99 -3.25 -6.69
C ASN A 238 0.05 -4.36 -6.21
N LEU A 239 -0.10 -5.42 -7.00
CA LEU A 239 -0.89 -6.62 -6.70
C LEU A 239 0.00 -7.87 -6.65
N THR A 240 1.12 -7.82 -5.93
CA THR A 240 1.95 -9.01 -5.70
C THR A 240 1.20 -10.06 -4.89
N ASN A 241 1.47 -11.34 -5.16
CA ASN A 241 0.91 -12.50 -4.48
C ASN A 241 -0.62 -12.71 -4.64
N PHE A 242 -1.30 -11.86 -5.40
CA PHE A 242 -2.61 -12.19 -5.95
C PHE A 242 -2.47 -12.78 -7.35
N LEU A 243 -3.40 -13.64 -7.73
CA LEU A 243 -3.51 -14.20 -9.07
C LEU A 243 -4.64 -13.47 -9.79
N ALA A 244 -4.30 -12.37 -10.46
CA ALA A 244 -5.27 -11.60 -11.25
C ALA A 244 -5.83 -12.46 -12.40
N ARG A 245 -7.15 -12.35 -12.64
CA ARG A 245 -7.90 -13.06 -13.69
C ARG A 245 -8.65 -12.14 -14.66
N SER A 246 -8.56 -10.83 -14.47
CA SER A 246 -9.33 -9.88 -15.27
C SER A 246 -8.71 -9.65 -16.65
N THR A 247 -9.44 -8.93 -17.50
CA THR A 247 -8.84 -8.23 -18.65
C THR A 247 -7.77 -7.26 -18.16
N MET A 248 -6.91 -6.78 -19.07
CA MET A 248 -5.87 -5.79 -18.72
C MET A 248 -6.44 -4.39 -18.48
N ASP A 249 -7.59 -4.05 -19.06
CA ASP A 249 -8.17 -2.69 -19.03
C ASP A 249 -8.19 -2.03 -17.65
N PRO A 250 -8.57 -2.73 -16.56
CA PRO A 250 -8.61 -2.15 -15.22
C PRO A 250 -7.27 -1.65 -14.68
N ILE A 251 -6.14 -2.05 -15.30
CA ILE A 251 -4.79 -1.66 -14.87
C ILE A 251 -4.01 -0.88 -15.93
N LEU A 252 -4.51 -0.79 -17.17
CA LEU A 252 -3.76 -0.18 -18.27
C LEU A 252 -3.50 1.31 -18.07
N TYR A 253 -4.38 2.04 -17.38
CA TYR A 253 -4.24 3.49 -17.24
C TYR A 253 -3.26 3.92 -16.14
N PHE A 254 -2.80 3.02 -15.28
CA PHE A 254 -1.80 3.34 -14.25
C PHE A 254 -0.46 3.73 -14.89
N GLU A 255 0.27 4.65 -14.25
CA GLU A 255 1.63 5.00 -14.63
C GLU A 255 2.60 3.88 -14.29
N SER A 256 2.42 3.20 -13.15
CA SER A 256 3.26 2.04 -12.83
C SER A 256 2.50 0.89 -12.21
N VAL A 257 2.76 -0.30 -12.74
CA VAL A 257 2.06 -1.55 -12.44
C VAL A 257 3.06 -2.60 -12.02
N LEU A 258 2.84 -3.22 -10.87
CA LEU A 258 3.50 -4.47 -10.45
C LEU A 258 2.43 -5.50 -10.09
N VAL A 259 2.28 -6.56 -10.87
CA VAL A 259 1.18 -7.53 -10.67
C VAL A 259 1.67 -8.96 -10.79
N HIS A 260 1.14 -9.84 -9.94
CA HIS A 260 1.22 -11.27 -10.17
C HIS A 260 0.02 -11.68 -11.04
N TRP A 261 0.29 -12.32 -12.18
CA TRP A 261 -0.72 -12.73 -13.14
C TRP A 261 -0.79 -14.25 -13.20
N LEU A 262 -2.01 -14.80 -13.19
CA LEU A 262 -2.20 -16.25 -13.22
C LEU A 262 -1.82 -16.84 -14.57
N PHE A 263 -2.44 -16.31 -15.63
CA PHE A 263 -2.28 -16.76 -17.00
C PHE A 263 -2.09 -15.54 -17.89
N PHE A 264 -0.85 -15.30 -18.32
CA PHE A 264 -0.52 -14.18 -19.18
C PHE A 264 -0.38 -14.65 -20.63
N GLU A 265 -1.51 -14.58 -21.33
CA GLU A 265 -1.65 -15.00 -22.73
C GLU A 265 -1.13 -13.95 -23.72
N PRO A 266 -0.77 -14.33 -24.97
CA PRO A 266 -0.24 -13.42 -25.98
C PRO A 266 -1.08 -12.17 -26.24
N GLN A 267 -2.41 -12.26 -26.20
CA GLN A 267 -3.27 -11.08 -26.41
C GLN A 267 -3.11 -10.02 -25.31
N HIS A 268 -2.78 -10.41 -24.08
CA HIS A 268 -2.51 -9.45 -23.01
C HIS A 268 -1.24 -8.66 -23.30
N LEU A 269 -0.18 -9.33 -23.80
CA LEU A 269 1.03 -8.65 -24.24
C LEU A 269 0.72 -7.66 -25.37
N ARG A 270 -0.11 -8.08 -26.34
CA ARG A 270 -0.51 -7.24 -27.47
C ARG A 270 -1.21 -5.96 -26.99
N ILE A 271 -2.21 -6.09 -26.13
CA ILE A 271 -2.96 -4.96 -25.57
C ILE A 271 -2.02 -4.01 -24.79
N ALA A 272 -1.13 -4.56 -23.95
CA ALA A 272 -0.15 -3.76 -23.23
C ALA A 272 0.80 -3.02 -24.20
N MET A 273 1.31 -3.71 -25.21
CA MET A 273 2.20 -3.11 -26.21
C MET A 273 1.52 -2.02 -27.03
N GLU A 274 0.27 -2.22 -27.47
CA GLU A 274 -0.51 -1.21 -28.19
C GLU A 274 -0.64 0.08 -27.36
N GLU A 275 -0.90 -0.05 -26.06
CA GLU A 275 -0.99 1.07 -25.14
C GLU A 275 0.36 1.81 -24.98
N PHE A 276 1.49 1.09 -24.85
CA PHE A 276 2.82 1.71 -24.73
C PHE A 276 3.29 2.37 -26.04
N VAL A 277 3.08 1.71 -27.18
CA VAL A 277 3.44 2.22 -28.51
C VAL A 277 2.63 3.47 -28.85
N SER A 278 1.40 3.59 -28.34
CA SER A 278 0.59 4.80 -28.47
C SER A 278 1.26 6.06 -27.90
N GLY A 279 2.18 5.90 -26.94
CA GLY A 279 3.00 6.98 -26.40
C GLY A 279 2.30 7.92 -25.42
N ARG A 280 1.07 7.60 -25.00
CA ARG A 280 0.21 8.49 -24.18
C ARG A 280 0.78 8.83 -22.79
N CYS A 281 1.63 7.98 -22.22
CA CYS A 281 2.24 8.18 -20.91
C CYS A 281 3.74 7.85 -20.95
N LEU A 282 4.60 8.84 -20.71
CA LEU A 282 6.06 8.71 -20.85
C LEU A 282 6.73 8.12 -19.60
N THR A 283 6.05 8.12 -18.46
CA THR A 283 6.53 7.55 -17.19
C THR A 283 6.12 6.09 -17.00
N LYS A 284 5.48 5.50 -18.03
CA LYS A 284 4.80 4.21 -17.91
C LYS A 284 5.77 3.06 -17.68
N ASN A 285 5.51 2.24 -16.66
CA ASN A 285 6.33 1.06 -16.32
C ASN A 285 5.46 -0.09 -15.79
N PHE A 286 5.42 -1.19 -16.53
CA PHE A 286 4.65 -2.38 -16.18
C PHE A 286 5.61 -3.51 -15.90
N THR A 287 5.43 -4.17 -14.75
CA THR A 287 6.09 -5.41 -14.40
C THR A 287 5.05 -6.47 -14.06
N ILE A 288 5.08 -7.56 -14.81
CA ILE A 288 4.14 -8.66 -14.67
C ILE A 288 4.96 -9.89 -14.28
N LEU A 289 4.59 -10.48 -13.16
CA LEU A 289 5.19 -11.70 -12.62
C LEU A 289 4.20 -12.83 -12.82
N CYS A 290 4.60 -13.92 -13.45
CA CYS A 290 3.73 -15.02 -13.82
C CYS A 290 4.30 -16.33 -13.26
N LYS A 291 3.44 -17.20 -12.76
CA LYS A 291 3.86 -18.55 -12.33
C LYS A 291 4.25 -19.41 -13.52
N GLN A 292 3.51 -19.28 -14.61
CA GLN A 292 3.80 -19.84 -15.92
C GLN A 292 3.43 -18.76 -16.93
N ILE A 293 4.41 -18.31 -17.72
CA ILE A 293 4.08 -17.64 -18.98
C ILE A 293 3.79 -18.77 -19.96
N PHE A 294 2.60 -18.76 -20.58
CA PHE A 294 2.33 -19.60 -21.75
C PHE A 294 3.08 -19.01 -22.97
N THR A 295 4.41 -18.93 -22.85
CA THR A 295 5.32 -18.63 -23.95
C THR A 295 5.59 -19.87 -24.78
N SER A 296 5.29 -21.07 -24.27
CA SER A 296 5.86 -22.30 -24.81
C SER A 296 5.12 -22.93 -25.99
N ILE A 297 4.08 -22.33 -26.57
CA ILE A 297 3.50 -22.85 -27.84
C ILE A 297 3.15 -21.75 -28.88
N GLU A 298 2.76 -20.52 -28.49
CA GLU A 298 2.21 -19.55 -29.48
C GLU A 298 2.86 -18.16 -29.55
N LEU A 299 3.65 -17.73 -28.56
CA LEU A 299 4.51 -16.54 -28.72
C LEU A 299 5.76 -16.98 -29.48
N ASN A 300 5.64 -17.17 -30.78
CA ASN A 300 6.80 -17.37 -31.64
C ASN A 300 7.68 -16.13 -31.49
N LEU A 301 8.74 -16.20 -30.68
CA LEU A 301 9.60 -15.05 -30.34
C LEU A 301 10.15 -14.35 -31.59
N SER A 302 10.23 -15.07 -32.73
CA SER A 302 10.54 -14.48 -34.03
C SER A 302 9.57 -13.36 -34.45
N THR A 303 8.30 -13.44 -34.06
CA THR A 303 7.29 -12.41 -34.33
C THR A 303 7.52 -11.12 -33.54
N LEU A 304 8.31 -11.15 -32.46
CA LEU A 304 8.68 -9.95 -31.71
C LEU A 304 9.89 -9.25 -32.32
N GLY A 305 10.55 -9.84 -33.32
CA GLY A 305 11.77 -9.34 -33.94
C GLY A 305 13.05 -9.75 -33.20
N GLU A 306 14.16 -9.14 -33.59
CA GLU A 306 15.48 -9.44 -33.05
C GLU A 306 15.63 -8.89 -31.62
N ALA A 307 16.04 -9.75 -30.69
CA ALA A 307 16.21 -9.40 -29.28
C ALA A 307 17.69 -9.21 -28.92
N VAL A 308 17.96 -8.29 -28.00
CA VAL A 308 19.23 -8.30 -27.25
C VAL A 308 19.15 -9.35 -26.15
N HIS A 309 20.02 -10.35 -26.22
CA HIS A 309 20.06 -11.45 -25.28
C HIS A 309 21.25 -11.35 -24.32
N VAL A 310 20.98 -11.39 -23.00
CA VAL A 310 22.02 -11.46 -21.96
C VAL A 310 21.60 -12.52 -20.93
N GLY A 311 22.28 -13.66 -20.93
CA GLY A 311 22.04 -14.76 -20.00
C GLY A 311 20.69 -15.44 -20.22
N LYS A 312 19.67 -15.08 -19.45
CA LYS A 312 18.28 -15.58 -19.57
C LYS A 312 17.26 -14.46 -19.73
N ARG A 313 17.75 -13.28 -20.11
CA ARG A 313 16.99 -12.06 -20.32
C ARG A 313 17.00 -11.71 -21.80
N TYR A 314 15.82 -11.57 -22.36
CA TYR A 314 15.59 -11.11 -23.73
C TYR A 314 15.00 -9.71 -23.67
N THR A 315 15.57 -8.77 -24.41
CA THR A 315 15.10 -7.38 -24.46
C THR A 315 14.88 -6.95 -25.90
N TRP A 316 13.71 -6.39 -26.18
CA TRP A 316 13.35 -5.77 -27.46
C TRP A 316 13.10 -4.28 -27.27
N TYR A 317 13.32 -3.52 -28.34
CA TYR A 317 13.11 -2.08 -28.37
C TYR A 317 12.17 -1.72 -29.51
N TYR A 318 11.08 -1.01 -29.20
CA TYR A 318 10.09 -0.63 -30.19
C TYR A 318 9.93 0.88 -30.31
N HIS A 319 9.72 1.34 -31.54
CA HIS A 319 9.31 2.72 -31.80
C HIS A 319 7.95 3.00 -31.13
N THR A 320 7.83 4.21 -30.59
CA THR A 320 6.58 4.77 -30.09
C THR A 320 6.25 6.04 -30.88
N LYS A 321 5.01 6.51 -30.78
CA LYS A 321 4.60 7.79 -31.35
C LYS A 321 5.22 9.00 -30.64
N SER A 322 5.78 8.80 -29.45
CA SER A 322 6.36 9.87 -28.64
C SER A 322 7.82 10.14 -29.04
N PRO A 323 8.17 11.37 -29.48
CA PRO A 323 9.53 11.70 -29.91
C PRO A 323 10.57 11.45 -28.81
N GLY A 324 11.73 10.91 -29.21
CA GLY A 324 12.87 10.66 -28.31
C GLY A 324 12.69 9.50 -27.31
N HIS A 325 11.56 8.81 -27.35
CA HIS A 325 11.28 7.66 -26.48
C HIS A 325 11.18 6.37 -27.28
N VAL A 326 11.40 5.25 -26.60
CA VAL A 326 11.20 3.89 -27.10
C VAL A 326 10.54 3.03 -26.04
N VAL A 327 9.81 2.01 -26.47
CA VAL A 327 9.27 0.97 -25.58
C VAL A 327 10.32 -0.11 -25.43
N GLU A 328 10.76 -0.35 -24.20
CA GLU A 328 11.58 -1.51 -23.86
C GLU A 328 10.68 -2.64 -23.35
N LEU A 329 10.67 -3.76 -24.05
CA LEU A 329 10.06 -5.02 -23.61
C LEU A 329 11.17 -5.94 -23.11
N THR A 330 11.06 -6.42 -21.88
CA THR A 330 11.99 -7.39 -21.30
C THR A 330 11.25 -8.64 -20.84
N LEU A 331 11.75 -9.81 -21.26
CA LEU A 331 11.32 -11.12 -20.79
C LEU A 331 12.46 -11.79 -20.02
N VAL A 332 12.18 -12.34 -18.84
CA VAL A 332 13.15 -13.11 -18.04
C VAL A 332 12.55 -14.48 -17.71
N GLU A 333 13.26 -15.54 -18.12
CA GLU A 333 13.00 -16.95 -17.74
C GLU A 333 11.54 -17.43 -17.84
N SER A 334 10.73 -16.85 -18.73
CA SER A 334 9.30 -17.16 -18.82
C SER A 334 8.53 -16.98 -17.49
N GLN A 335 9.00 -16.09 -16.61
CA GLN A 335 8.35 -15.78 -15.33
C GLN A 335 8.12 -14.28 -15.10
N LYS A 336 8.84 -13.42 -15.83
CA LYS A 336 8.71 -11.96 -15.70
C LYS A 336 8.67 -11.30 -17.06
N ILE A 337 7.64 -10.48 -17.26
CA ILE A 337 7.53 -9.54 -18.37
C ILE A 337 7.65 -8.13 -17.80
N SER A 338 8.38 -7.26 -18.50
CA SER A 338 8.46 -5.85 -18.14
C SER A 338 8.35 -4.99 -19.39
N LEU A 339 7.48 -3.99 -19.36
CA LEU A 339 7.35 -2.97 -20.39
C LEU A 339 7.70 -1.62 -19.78
N ARG A 340 8.59 -0.86 -20.41
CA ARG A 340 9.02 0.44 -19.91
C ARG A 340 9.12 1.44 -21.04
N MET A 341 8.64 2.66 -20.79
CA MET A 341 8.99 3.80 -21.62
C MET A 341 10.37 4.29 -21.20
N ILE A 342 11.32 4.33 -22.14
CA ILE A 342 12.68 4.82 -21.91
C ILE A 342 13.07 5.86 -22.97
N ARG A 343 14.10 6.66 -22.68
CA ARG A 343 14.73 7.54 -23.67
C ARG A 343 15.69 6.75 -24.56
N GLY A 344 16.01 7.29 -25.74
CA GLY A 344 16.96 6.68 -26.68
C GLY A 344 18.33 6.34 -26.06
N GLU A 345 18.81 7.13 -25.11
CA GLU A 345 20.05 6.88 -24.36
C GLU A 345 20.02 5.57 -23.53
N GLY A 346 18.83 5.06 -23.21
CA GLY A 346 18.65 3.81 -22.48
C GLY A 346 18.70 2.56 -23.35
N ILE A 347 18.85 2.69 -24.68
CA ILE A 347 18.94 1.57 -25.60
C ILE A 347 20.30 0.88 -25.43
N LYS A 348 20.30 -0.45 -25.31
CA LYS A 348 21.55 -1.23 -25.20
C LYS A 348 22.37 -1.13 -26.49
N HIS A 349 23.70 -1.11 -26.34
CA HIS A 349 24.61 -1.10 -27.48
C HIS A 349 24.36 -2.31 -28.40
N GLY A 350 24.30 -2.07 -29.72
CA GLY A 350 24.01 -3.10 -30.73
C GLY A 350 22.54 -3.49 -30.86
N ALA A 351 21.62 -2.83 -30.15
CA ALA A 351 20.20 -3.10 -30.26
C ALA A 351 19.56 -2.40 -31.47
N ASN A 352 18.72 -3.13 -32.19
CA ASN A 352 17.85 -2.57 -33.22
C ASN A 352 16.54 -2.07 -32.59
N VAL A 353 16.07 -0.90 -33.01
CA VAL A 353 14.72 -0.40 -32.69
C VAL A 353 13.81 -0.74 -33.86
N ILE A 354 12.70 -1.41 -33.57
CA ILE A 354 11.79 -1.95 -34.59
C ILE A 354 10.36 -1.42 -34.41
N HIS A 355 9.53 -1.53 -35.43
CA HIS A 355 8.10 -1.24 -35.30
C HIS A 355 7.36 -2.44 -34.71
N PHE A 356 6.43 -2.19 -33.79
CA PHE A 356 5.63 -3.27 -33.23
C PHE A 356 4.66 -3.82 -34.29
N PRO A 357 4.70 -5.13 -34.62
CA PRO A 357 4.08 -5.67 -35.83
C PRO A 357 2.55 -5.78 -35.80
N PHE A 358 1.90 -5.50 -34.66
CA PHE A 358 0.46 -5.70 -34.47
C PHE A 358 -0.35 -4.39 -34.38
N SER A 359 0.20 -3.25 -34.78
CA SER A 359 -0.55 -2.00 -34.76
C SER A 359 -1.71 -2.03 -35.76
N SER A 360 -2.91 -2.39 -35.29
CA SER A 360 -4.14 -2.28 -36.06
C SER A 360 -4.48 -0.80 -36.25
N PRO A 361 -4.83 -0.34 -37.47
CA PRO A 361 -5.51 0.93 -37.63
C PRO A 361 -6.92 0.77 -37.02
N HIS A 362 -7.39 1.78 -36.28
CA HIS A 362 -8.73 1.88 -35.68
C HIS A 362 -8.94 1.23 -34.30
N PHE A 363 -8.71 2.01 -33.24
CA PHE A 363 -9.67 2.13 -32.14
C PHE A 363 -9.75 3.60 -31.73
N PHE A 364 -10.83 4.26 -32.16
CA PHE A 364 -11.22 5.57 -31.62
C PHE A 364 -11.70 5.37 -30.19
N CYS A 365 -11.10 6.09 -29.25
CA CYS A 365 -11.59 6.21 -27.88
C CYS A 365 -12.98 6.88 -27.88
N PHE A 366 -14.00 6.21 -27.37
CA PHE A 366 -15.12 6.88 -26.73
C PHE A 366 -14.77 7.14 -25.26
N ARG A 367 -15.26 8.29 -24.79
CA ARG A 367 -14.89 9.03 -23.57
C ARG A 367 -15.02 8.27 -22.26
#